data_AF-A0A374RUK0-F1
#
_entry.id   AF-A0A374RUK0-F1
#
_cell.length_a   1.000
_cell.length_b   1.000
_cell.length_c   1.000
_cell.angle_alpha   90.00
_cell.angle_beta   90.00
_cell.angle_gamma   90.00
#
_symmetry.space_group_name_H-M   'P 1'
#
loop_
_entity.id
_entity.type
_entity.pdbx_description
1 polymer ?
#
loop_
_entity_poly.entity_id
_entity_poly.type
_entity_poly.pdbx_seq_one_letter_code
_entity_poly.pdbx_strand_id
1 'polypeptide(L)'
;MATAIRSGIRSTDELVRYGCDKFVVVMPNIPSDDFTRRLHQVSDAVHSTIIPGHEYVSLTACVGGVRIHGETVDEGVGRAAQLLSRAKAKAGTVVTDADSIEAFQSEKPLVLIADDSEMNRAILSEMLKDEHCILEADNGRVALDMVDRYGDELSLVLLDIVMPGISGFEVLADLSRRSGIDNLPVIMISSEDSDDAVLRAYELGASDYINRPFDSRVVRRRVSNTIRLYAKQRRLTNLLSQQYNERVKNSRMLIDIMAGVMELRNGESGRHVTNIEKLTELLLGYLVQRSGTISLDNEERSTIALASALHDIGKMSIDDAILNKPGRLTPEEFEIMKTHTTIGANMLLELGSHHAGNALMEYAYQIARWHHERWDGKGYPDGLKGDEIPIAAQVVSVADVYDALTSVRVYKDAIPHEEAIQMILDGKCGTFNPLLLDCLLEVQDQIAETLARPADVVAFPTI
;
A
#
# COMPACT_ATOMS: atom_id res chain seq x y z
N MET A 1 23.67 1.02 -2.78
CA MET A 1 23.04 0.48 -1.56
C MET A 1 23.34 -1.01 -1.36
N ALA A 2 22.95 -1.93 -2.25
CA ALA A 2 23.21 -3.37 -2.05
C ALA A 2 24.71 -3.71 -1.84
N THR A 3 25.61 -3.08 -2.59
CA THR A 3 27.07 -3.23 -2.42
C THR A 3 27.56 -2.77 -1.05
N ALA A 4 26.98 -1.69 -0.52
CA ALA A 4 27.30 -1.14 0.81
C ALA A 4 26.84 -2.05 1.95
N ILE A 5 25.64 -2.61 1.80
CA ILE A 5 25.13 -3.61 2.75
C ILE A 5 26.02 -4.84 2.70
N ARG A 6 26.44 -5.29 1.51
CA ARG A 6 27.34 -6.44 1.34
C ARG A 6 28.71 -6.23 2.01
N SER A 7 29.23 -5.00 2.09
CA SER A 7 30.48 -4.73 2.83
C SER A 7 30.31 -4.77 4.36
N GLY A 8 29.09 -4.68 4.86
CA GLY A 8 28.77 -4.72 6.30
C GLY A 8 28.38 -6.10 6.85
N ILE A 9 28.24 -7.13 5.99
CA ILE A 9 27.77 -8.48 6.38
C ILE A 9 28.87 -9.54 6.20
N ARG A 10 28.72 -10.71 6.84
CA ARG A 10 29.66 -11.84 6.75
C ARG A 10 29.47 -12.56 5.41
N SER A 11 30.49 -13.31 5.00
CA SER A 11 30.40 -14.18 3.81
C SER A 11 29.35 -15.30 3.94
N THR A 12 28.94 -15.62 5.16
CA THR A 12 27.89 -16.60 5.48
C THR A 12 26.49 -16.00 5.54
N ASP A 13 26.37 -14.68 5.44
CA ASP A 13 25.09 -13.98 5.53
C ASP A 13 24.48 -13.82 4.12
N GLU A 14 23.16 -13.90 4.04
CA GLU A 14 22.43 -13.76 2.79
C GLU A 14 21.73 -12.41 2.72
N LEU A 15 21.85 -11.73 1.57
CA LEU A 15 21.19 -10.45 1.30
C LEU A 15 20.14 -10.64 0.21
N VAL A 16 18.88 -10.40 0.56
CA VAL A 16 17.72 -10.49 -0.33
C VAL A 16 17.07 -9.11 -0.45
N ARG A 17 16.68 -8.73 -1.66
CA ARG A 17 15.88 -7.51 -1.86
C ARG A 17 14.42 -7.84 -1.55
N TYR A 18 13.79 -7.05 -0.69
CA TYR A 18 12.42 -7.29 -0.22
C TYR A 18 11.56 -6.07 -0.57
N GLY A 19 10.85 -6.15 -1.70
CA GLY A 19 10.12 -5.01 -2.26
C GLY A 19 11.03 -3.94 -2.90
N CYS A 20 10.53 -2.71 -3.01
CA CYS A 20 11.20 -1.65 -3.77
C CYS A 20 12.42 -1.07 -3.03
N ASP A 21 12.27 -0.71 -1.76
CA ASP A 21 13.25 0.06 -0.96
C ASP A 21 13.89 -0.71 0.21
N LYS A 22 13.43 -1.95 0.50
CA LYS A 22 13.91 -2.72 1.66
C LYS A 22 14.82 -3.86 1.26
N PHE A 23 15.72 -4.19 2.17
CA PHE A 23 16.63 -5.33 2.07
C PHE A 23 16.49 -6.18 3.33
N VAL A 24 16.51 -7.49 3.16
CA VAL A 24 16.54 -8.46 4.26
C VAL A 24 17.94 -9.07 4.29
N VAL A 25 18.57 -9.03 5.46
CA VAL A 25 19.83 -9.73 5.73
C VAL A 25 19.52 -10.89 6.65
N VAL A 26 19.75 -12.12 6.18
CA VAL A 26 19.68 -13.33 7.00
C VAL A 26 21.09 -13.62 7.52
N MET A 27 21.24 -13.71 8.85
CA MET A 27 22.52 -13.94 9.52
C MET A 27 22.52 -15.30 10.25
N PRO A 28 22.81 -16.43 9.58
CA PRO A 28 22.78 -17.75 10.20
C PRO A 28 23.79 -17.86 11.34
N ASN A 29 23.41 -18.52 12.44
CA ASN A 29 24.28 -18.83 13.57
C ASN A 29 25.05 -17.62 14.14
N ILE A 30 24.44 -16.43 14.11
CA ILE A 30 25.04 -15.24 14.73
C ILE A 30 24.97 -15.33 16.27
N PRO A 31 26.10 -15.14 17.00
CA PRO A 31 26.06 -15.08 18.45
C PRO A 31 25.20 -13.92 18.95
N SER A 32 24.45 -14.15 20.04
CA SER A 32 23.56 -13.14 20.64
C SER A 32 24.24 -11.80 20.90
N ASP A 33 25.48 -11.82 21.39
CA ASP A 33 26.23 -10.62 21.74
C ASP A 33 26.83 -9.89 20.51
N ASP A 34 26.82 -10.53 19.34
CA ASP A 34 27.32 -9.96 18.08
C ASP A 34 26.20 -9.40 17.19
N PHE A 35 24.96 -9.83 17.42
CA PHE A 35 23.81 -9.49 16.55
C PHE A 35 23.61 -7.98 16.40
N THR A 36 23.39 -7.26 17.51
CA THR A 36 23.16 -5.81 17.48
C THR A 36 24.34 -5.04 16.92
N ARG A 37 25.57 -5.44 17.28
CA ARG A 37 26.81 -4.84 16.77
C ARG A 37 26.89 -4.95 15.24
N ARG A 38 26.50 -6.09 14.67
CA ARG A 38 26.52 -6.31 13.21
C ARG A 38 25.47 -5.47 12.50
N LEU A 39 24.30 -5.28 13.08
CA LEU A 39 23.28 -4.40 12.50
C LEU A 39 23.74 -2.94 12.46
N HIS A 40 24.46 -2.47 13.48
CA HIS A 40 25.13 -1.17 13.45
C HIS A 40 26.20 -1.09 12.36
N GLN A 41 27.04 -2.13 12.21
CA GLN A 41 28.04 -2.17 11.12
C GLN A 41 27.42 -2.09 9.74
N VAL A 42 26.26 -2.70 9.52
CA VAL A 42 25.52 -2.57 8.26
C VAL A 42 25.01 -1.14 8.04
N SER A 43 24.45 -0.50 9.08
CA SER A 43 24.02 0.89 9.00
C SER A 43 25.19 1.84 8.71
N ASP A 44 26.31 1.67 9.42
CA ASP A 44 27.54 2.45 9.26
C ASP A 44 28.18 2.26 7.86
N ALA A 45 28.16 1.02 7.35
CA ALA A 45 28.66 0.72 6.00
C ALA A 45 27.82 1.44 4.92
N VAL A 46 26.50 1.51 5.11
CA VAL A 46 25.65 2.32 4.23
C VAL A 46 25.96 3.80 4.37
N HIS A 47 26.14 4.29 5.60
CA HIS A 47 26.41 5.70 5.86
C HIS A 47 27.74 6.19 5.30
N SER A 48 28.78 5.35 5.37
CA SER A 48 30.12 5.64 4.85
C SER A 48 30.27 5.45 3.34
N THR A 49 29.21 5.06 2.63
CA THR A 49 29.28 4.83 1.19
C THR A 49 29.27 6.13 0.40
N ILE A 50 30.33 6.36 -0.36
CA ILE A 50 30.43 7.47 -1.32
C ILE A 50 29.78 7.05 -2.64
N ILE A 51 28.88 7.87 -3.17
CA ILE A 51 28.24 7.64 -4.48
C ILE A 51 29.10 8.31 -5.56
N PRO A 52 29.67 7.55 -6.52
CA PRO A 52 30.45 8.13 -7.61
C PRO A 52 29.63 9.16 -8.40
N GLY A 53 30.15 10.37 -8.55
CA GLY A 53 29.43 11.49 -9.20
C GLY A 53 28.52 12.30 -8.28
N HIS A 54 28.30 11.87 -7.03
CA HIS A 54 27.49 12.55 -6.02
C HIS A 54 28.18 12.53 -4.64
N GLU A 55 29.39 13.08 -4.57
CA GLU A 55 30.26 13.02 -3.39
C GLU A 55 29.70 13.76 -2.15
N TYR A 56 28.70 14.60 -2.34
CA TYR A 56 28.04 15.38 -1.26
C TYR A 56 26.77 14.70 -0.72
N VAL A 57 26.40 13.52 -1.21
CA VAL A 57 25.19 12.80 -0.78
C VAL A 57 25.57 11.70 0.22
N SER A 58 25.10 11.81 1.45
CA SER A 58 25.20 10.76 2.46
C SER A 58 23.97 9.85 2.43
N LEU A 59 24.19 8.54 2.38
CA LEU A 59 23.12 7.56 2.54
C LEU A 59 22.86 7.29 4.02
N THR A 60 21.65 6.89 4.36
CA THR A 60 21.31 6.48 5.73
C THR A 60 20.42 5.25 5.67
N ALA A 61 20.68 4.26 6.53
CA ALA A 61 19.87 3.05 6.64
C ALA A 61 19.31 2.88 8.05
N CYS A 62 17.99 2.82 8.15
CA CYS A 62 17.31 2.32 9.36
C CYS A 62 17.29 0.79 9.32
N VAL A 63 17.48 0.15 10.47
CA VAL A 63 17.57 -1.31 10.56
C VAL A 63 16.64 -1.82 11.66
N GLY A 64 15.81 -2.82 11.32
CA GLY A 64 15.04 -3.60 12.28
C GLY A 64 15.58 -5.02 12.34
N GLY A 65 15.91 -5.51 13.53
CA GLY A 65 16.51 -6.83 13.73
C GLY A 65 15.74 -7.70 14.70
N VAL A 66 15.52 -8.97 14.36
CA VAL A 66 14.95 -9.96 15.26
C VAL A 66 15.79 -11.23 15.24
N ARG A 67 15.87 -11.91 16.38
CA ARG A 67 16.42 -13.27 16.46
C ARG A 67 15.25 -14.25 16.48
N ILE A 68 15.30 -15.22 15.58
CA ILE A 68 14.31 -16.29 15.48
C ILE A 68 14.85 -17.58 16.09
N HIS A 69 14.04 -18.25 16.91
CA HIS A 69 14.36 -19.55 17.50
C HIS A 69 13.17 -20.49 17.30
N GLY A 70 13.27 -21.41 16.33
CA GLY A 70 12.19 -22.34 16.00
C GLY A 70 11.01 -21.74 15.22
N GLU A 71 11.11 -20.48 14.82
CA GLU A 71 10.15 -19.77 13.94
C GLU A 71 10.63 -19.83 12.49
N THR A 72 9.72 -19.58 11.54
CA THR A 72 10.08 -19.45 10.13
C THR A 72 10.77 -18.11 9.84
N VAL A 73 11.55 -18.05 8.75
CA VAL A 73 12.21 -16.80 8.33
C VAL A 73 11.17 -15.72 8.00
N ASP A 74 10.01 -16.10 7.45
CA ASP A 74 8.96 -15.14 7.06
C ASP A 74 8.30 -14.46 8.27
N GLU A 75 8.00 -15.22 9.32
CA GLU A 75 7.52 -14.68 10.61
C GLU A 75 8.55 -13.72 11.23
N GLY A 76 9.83 -14.08 11.15
CA GLY A 76 10.94 -13.22 11.54
C GLY A 76 10.99 -11.91 10.73
N VAL A 77 10.86 -11.98 9.40
CA VAL A 77 10.84 -10.79 8.54
C VAL A 77 9.67 -9.87 8.89
N GLY A 78 8.48 -10.40 9.18
CA GLY A 78 7.33 -9.61 9.63
C GLY A 78 7.62 -8.82 10.91
N ARG A 79 8.23 -9.46 11.92
CA ARG A 79 8.63 -8.79 13.18
C ARG A 79 9.75 -7.78 12.97
N ALA A 80 10.77 -8.13 12.18
CA ALA A 80 11.84 -7.21 11.81
C ALA A 80 11.32 -5.99 11.06
N ALA A 81 10.32 -6.14 10.19
CA ALA A 81 9.69 -5.03 9.48
C ALA A 81 8.94 -4.08 10.42
N GLN A 82 8.30 -4.59 11.47
CA GLN A 82 7.69 -3.76 12.52
C GLN A 82 8.75 -2.96 13.27
N LEU A 83 9.87 -3.59 13.66
CA LEU A 83 11.00 -2.91 14.30
C LEU A 83 11.68 -1.90 13.36
N LEU A 84 11.77 -2.21 12.06
CA LEU A 84 12.26 -1.28 11.04
C LEU A 84 11.34 -0.06 10.92
N SER A 85 10.02 -0.24 10.99
CA SER A 85 9.07 0.88 11.01
C SER A 85 9.27 1.77 12.24
N ARG A 86 9.70 1.20 13.38
CA ARG A 86 10.09 1.98 14.56
C ARG A 86 11.42 2.69 14.36
N ALA A 87 12.39 2.01 13.76
CA ALA A 87 13.69 2.58 13.40
C ALA A 87 13.60 3.74 12.40
N LYS A 88 12.57 3.75 11.53
CA LYS A 88 12.29 4.85 10.60
C LYS A 88 11.92 6.17 11.28
N ALA A 89 11.59 6.18 12.58
CA ALA A 89 11.32 7.42 13.32
C ALA A 89 12.54 8.33 13.43
N LYS A 90 13.77 7.79 13.31
CA LYS A 90 15.01 8.55 13.30
C LYS A 90 15.99 7.92 12.33
N ALA A 91 16.42 8.68 11.33
CA ALA A 91 17.32 8.18 10.28
C ALA A 91 18.60 7.57 10.89
N GLY A 92 18.94 6.35 10.47
CA GLY A 92 20.17 5.66 10.90
C GLY A 92 20.01 4.84 12.18
N THR A 93 18.80 4.76 12.72
CA THR A 93 18.53 4.00 13.94
C THR A 93 18.53 2.50 13.65
N VAL A 94 19.06 1.72 14.59
CA VAL A 94 18.97 0.26 14.64
C VAL A 94 18.08 -0.11 15.81
N VAL A 95 17.06 -0.93 15.58
CA VAL A 95 16.13 -1.41 16.63
C VAL A 95 16.07 -2.93 16.58
N THR A 96 16.21 -3.58 17.73
CA THR A 96 16.24 -5.02 17.91
C THR A 96 15.16 -5.52 18.87
N ASP A 97 14.94 -6.83 18.90
CA ASP A 97 14.05 -7.48 19.87
C ASP A 97 14.57 -7.50 21.31
N ALA A 98 15.87 -7.25 21.51
CA ALA A 98 16.49 -7.04 22.81
C ALA A 98 16.23 -5.62 23.36
N ASP A 99 15.83 -4.68 22.50
CA ASP A 99 15.44 -3.34 22.92
C ASP A 99 14.06 -3.44 23.57
N SER A 100 14.06 -3.59 24.90
CA SER A 100 12.86 -3.74 25.72
C SER A 100 11.82 -2.67 25.39
N ILE A 101 10.55 -3.07 25.39
CA ILE A 101 9.36 -2.21 25.17
C ILE A 101 9.37 -0.94 26.07
N GLU A 102 10.13 -0.96 27.17
CA GLU A 102 10.31 0.14 28.11
C GLU A 102 11.33 1.22 27.66
N ALA A 103 12.26 0.91 26.74
CA ALA A 103 13.32 1.84 26.34
C ALA A 103 12.80 3.07 25.57
N PHE A 104 11.61 2.99 24.97
CA PHE A 104 10.99 4.10 24.22
C PHE A 104 10.01 4.95 25.03
N GLN A 105 9.91 4.76 26.36
CA GLN A 105 9.32 5.77 27.24
C GLN A 105 10.34 6.82 27.72
N SER A 106 11.59 6.77 27.23
CA SER A 106 12.71 7.54 27.79
C SER A 106 13.29 8.65 26.90
N GLU A 107 12.65 9.05 25.81
CA GLU A 107 13.00 10.32 25.15
C GLU A 107 11.89 11.35 25.40
N LYS A 108 12.28 12.43 26.07
CA LYS A 108 11.40 13.57 26.35
C LYS A 108 10.83 14.10 25.02
N PRO A 109 9.52 14.34 24.89
CA PRO A 109 8.93 14.82 23.65
C PRO A 109 9.61 16.10 23.17
N LEU A 110 9.85 16.21 21.87
CA LEU A 110 10.53 17.35 21.26
C LEU A 110 9.54 18.49 21.06
N VAL A 111 9.82 19.65 21.64
CA VAL A 111 8.99 20.87 21.57
C VAL A 111 9.81 21.97 20.92
N LEU A 112 9.28 22.57 19.86
CA LEU A 112 9.85 23.77 19.25
C LEU A 112 9.24 25.01 19.91
N ILE A 113 10.07 25.95 20.32
CA ILE A 113 9.67 27.25 20.85
C ILE A 113 10.15 28.32 19.86
N ALA A 114 9.21 28.99 19.20
CA ALA A 114 9.45 30.06 18.25
C ALA A 114 8.98 31.40 18.84
N ASP A 115 9.92 32.27 19.21
CA ASP A 115 9.67 33.59 19.82
C ASP A 115 10.88 34.48 19.55
N ASP A 116 10.67 35.75 19.22
CA ASP A 116 11.74 36.69 18.88
C ASP A 116 12.55 37.13 20.11
N SER A 117 11.93 37.11 21.28
CA SER A 117 12.54 37.48 22.56
C SER A 117 13.28 36.29 23.19
N GLU A 118 14.59 36.42 23.30
CA GLU A 118 15.48 35.47 23.99
C GLU A 118 15.03 35.20 25.43
N MET A 119 14.54 36.24 26.13
CA MET A 119 14.04 36.11 27.50
C MET A 119 12.83 35.16 27.58
N ASN A 120 11.90 35.22 26.61
CA ASN A 120 10.73 34.34 26.61
C ASN A 120 11.09 32.91 26.29
N ARG A 121 11.98 32.70 25.29
CA ARG A 121 12.50 31.38 24.96
C ARG A 121 13.17 30.74 26.18
N ALA A 122 14.03 31.49 26.88
CA ALA A 122 14.67 31.02 28.10
C ALA A 122 13.67 30.67 29.22
N ILE A 123 12.64 31.49 29.43
CA ILE A 123 11.59 31.22 30.43
C ILE A 123 10.82 29.94 30.10
N LEU A 124 10.34 29.80 28.86
CA LEU A 124 9.55 28.64 28.44
C LEU A 124 10.40 27.36 28.40
N SER A 125 11.64 27.47 27.95
CA SER A 125 12.63 26.39 27.97
C SER A 125 12.87 25.91 29.40
N GLU A 126 13.10 26.83 30.35
CA GLU A 126 13.25 26.51 31.78
C GLU A 126 11.98 25.88 32.36
N MET A 127 10.80 26.33 31.95
CA MET A 127 9.53 25.77 32.38
C MET A 127 9.31 24.33 31.88
N LEU A 128 9.87 23.92 30.74
CA LEU A 128 9.54 22.66 30.06
C LEU A 128 10.67 21.63 30.02
N LYS A 129 11.93 22.02 30.24
CA LYS A 129 13.13 21.18 30.10
C LYS A 129 13.12 19.88 30.92
N ASP A 130 12.40 19.84 32.03
CA ASP A 130 12.35 18.66 32.90
C ASP A 130 11.63 17.48 32.24
N GLU A 131 10.69 17.77 31.35
CA GLU A 131 9.79 16.79 30.72
C GLU A 131 9.95 16.73 29.20
N HIS A 132 10.57 17.74 28.57
CA HIS A 132 10.63 17.91 27.11
C HIS A 132 12.07 18.20 26.63
N CYS A 133 12.37 17.79 25.39
CA CYS A 133 13.53 18.27 24.65
C CYS A 133 13.14 19.56 23.93
N ILE A 134 13.94 20.62 24.05
CA ILE A 134 13.55 21.94 23.54
C ILE A 134 14.41 22.30 22.32
N LEU A 135 13.74 22.70 21.24
CA LEU A 135 14.34 23.44 20.12
C LEU A 135 13.88 24.89 20.20
N GLU A 136 14.74 25.81 19.84
CA GLU A 136 14.46 27.24 19.88
C GLU A 136 14.65 27.87 18.50
N ALA A 137 13.67 28.67 18.09
CA ALA A 137 13.72 29.50 16.90
C ALA A 137 13.50 30.97 17.30
N ASP A 138 14.33 31.87 16.77
CA ASP A 138 14.26 33.31 17.07
C ASP A 138 13.40 34.09 16.06
N ASN A 139 12.87 33.43 15.02
CA ASN A 139 11.97 34.03 14.06
C ASN A 139 11.17 32.95 13.30
N GLY A 140 10.10 33.37 12.61
CA GLY A 140 9.22 32.45 11.89
C GLY A 140 9.88 31.68 10.74
N ARG A 141 10.93 32.22 10.11
CA ARG A 141 11.65 31.52 9.04
C ARG A 141 12.46 30.35 9.59
N VAL A 142 13.20 30.56 10.67
CA VAL A 142 13.94 29.51 11.37
C VAL A 142 12.97 28.45 11.92
N ALA A 143 11.81 28.86 12.40
CA ALA A 143 10.77 27.93 12.85
C ALA A 143 10.30 27.00 11.71
N LEU A 144 10.02 27.54 10.52
CA LEU A 144 9.65 26.75 9.34
C LEU A 144 10.79 25.81 8.90
N ASP A 145 12.04 26.30 8.86
CA ASP A 145 13.20 25.48 8.53
C ASP A 145 13.40 24.31 9.52
N MET A 146 13.09 24.54 10.81
CA MET A 146 13.13 23.50 11.84
C MET A 146 11.98 22.50 11.72
N VAL A 147 10.78 22.95 11.36
CA VAL A 147 9.67 22.04 11.05
C VAL A 147 9.98 21.19 9.83
N ASP A 148 10.61 21.76 8.80
CA ASP A 148 11.01 21.01 7.60
C ASP A 148 12.11 19.97 7.92
N ARG A 149 12.99 20.27 8.88
CA ARG A 149 14.08 19.37 9.27
C ARG A 149 13.66 18.30 10.27
N TYR A 150 12.81 18.64 11.23
CA TYR A 150 12.48 17.80 12.40
C TYR A 150 10.99 17.45 12.51
N GLY A 151 10.17 17.76 11.50
CA GLY A 151 8.71 17.68 11.58
C GLY A 151 8.15 16.34 12.06
N ASP A 152 8.77 15.22 11.67
CA ASP A 152 8.34 13.87 12.08
C ASP A 152 8.61 13.56 13.56
N GLU A 153 9.59 14.26 14.16
CA GLU A 153 10.04 14.12 15.54
C GLU A 153 9.37 15.14 16.48
N LEU A 154 8.93 16.28 15.94
CA LEU A 154 8.26 17.33 16.71
C LEU A 154 6.93 16.84 17.28
N SER A 155 6.76 17.07 18.58
CA SER A 155 5.53 16.72 19.32
C SER A 155 4.62 17.93 19.53
N LEU A 156 5.17 19.15 19.46
CA LEU A 156 4.45 20.41 19.66
C LEU A 156 5.28 21.58 19.13
N VAL A 157 4.61 22.62 18.65
CA VAL A 157 5.21 23.95 18.43
C VAL A 157 4.54 24.96 19.35
N LEU A 158 5.34 25.68 20.14
CA LEU A 158 4.94 26.92 20.81
C LEU A 158 5.34 28.08 19.91
N LEU A 159 4.37 28.88 19.47
CA LEU A 159 4.58 29.86 18.41
C LEU A 159 4.10 31.25 18.83
N ASP A 160 5.02 32.20 18.94
CA ASP A 160 4.65 33.59 19.20
C ASP A 160 3.94 34.23 18.01
N ILE A 161 2.90 35.01 18.30
CA ILE A 161 2.13 35.72 17.27
C ILE A 161 2.99 36.81 16.60
N VAL A 162 3.79 37.55 17.37
CA VAL A 162 4.46 38.77 16.92
C VAL A 162 5.96 38.50 16.79
N MET A 163 6.37 38.10 15.58
CA MET A 163 7.78 37.90 15.25
C MET A 163 8.19 38.79 14.06
N PRO A 164 9.46 39.24 14.00
CA PRO A 164 9.97 40.02 12.88
C PRO A 164 10.06 39.16 11.61
N GLY A 165 9.73 39.77 10.47
CA GLY A 165 9.70 39.09 9.18
C GLY A 165 8.42 38.28 9.02
N ILE A 166 8.49 36.97 9.25
CA ILE A 166 7.33 36.08 9.15
C ILE A 166 6.65 36.02 10.52
N SER A 167 5.41 36.49 10.59
CA SER A 167 4.60 36.46 11.82
C SER A 167 4.16 35.04 12.18
N GLY A 168 3.76 34.82 13.44
CA GLY A 168 3.25 33.52 13.88
C GLY A 168 1.99 33.08 13.11
N PHE A 169 1.13 34.03 12.73
CA PHE A 169 -0.03 33.71 11.88
C PHE A 169 0.37 33.25 10.47
N GLU A 170 1.42 33.82 9.89
CA GLU A 170 1.93 33.41 8.58
C GLU A 170 2.59 32.03 8.65
N VAL A 171 3.36 31.75 9.72
CA VAL A 171 3.88 30.40 9.98
C VAL A 171 2.73 29.41 10.10
N LEU A 172 1.73 29.69 10.94
CA LEU A 172 0.56 28.82 11.10
C LEU A 172 -0.20 28.61 9.79
N ALA A 173 -0.39 29.65 8.98
CA ALA A 173 -1.04 29.53 7.68
C ALA A 173 -0.21 28.77 6.64
N ASP A 174 1.13 28.82 6.72
CA ASP A 174 2.01 28.00 5.91
C ASP A 174 1.92 26.53 6.31
N LEU A 175 1.94 26.26 7.62
CA LEU A 175 1.77 24.94 8.20
C LEU A 175 0.40 24.34 7.81
N SER A 176 -0.69 25.07 7.95
CA SER A 176 -2.04 24.57 7.61
C SER A 176 -2.27 24.31 6.11
N ARG A 177 -1.50 24.95 5.23
CA ARG A 177 -1.58 24.68 3.77
C ARG A 177 -0.84 23.41 3.36
N ARG A 178 0.07 22.90 4.18
CA ARG A 178 0.83 21.68 3.91
C ARG A 178 0.01 20.49 4.38
N SER A 179 -0.32 19.58 3.47
CA SER A 179 -1.18 18.39 3.69
C SER A 179 -0.65 17.38 4.72
N GLY A 180 0.46 17.66 5.41
CA GLY A 180 1.08 16.79 6.42
C GLY A 180 0.86 17.21 7.88
N ILE A 181 0.14 18.30 8.16
CA ILE A 181 0.09 18.94 9.49
C ILE A 181 -1.16 18.62 10.33
N ASP A 182 -2.03 17.72 9.88
CA ASP A 182 -3.11 17.19 10.73
C ASP A 182 -2.60 16.54 12.05
N ASN A 183 -1.29 16.27 12.15
CA ASN A 183 -0.67 15.60 13.29
C ASN A 183 0.30 16.45 14.13
N LEU A 184 0.68 17.68 13.73
CA LEU A 184 1.59 18.52 14.53
C LEU A 184 0.82 19.64 15.24
N PRO A 185 0.62 19.55 16.57
CA PRO A 185 -0.09 20.59 17.28
C PRO A 185 0.72 21.88 17.43
N VAL A 186 0.06 23.02 17.22
CA VAL A 186 0.63 24.36 17.40
C VAL A 186 -0.14 25.07 18.50
N ILE A 187 0.57 25.54 19.53
CA ILE A 187 0.02 26.40 20.58
C ILE A 187 0.54 27.81 20.34
N MET A 188 -0.37 28.74 20.13
CA MET A 188 -0.01 30.15 19.91
C MET A 188 0.31 30.83 21.24
N ILE A 189 1.28 31.75 21.26
CA ILE A 189 1.61 32.59 22.40
C ILE A 189 1.25 34.03 22.04
N SER A 190 0.54 34.76 22.92
CA SER A 190 0.40 36.20 22.75
C SER A 190 0.43 37.00 24.04
N SER A 191 0.71 38.28 23.83
CA SER A 191 0.76 39.35 24.81
C SER A 191 -0.55 40.14 24.92
N GLU A 192 -1.54 39.90 24.04
CA GLU A 192 -2.81 40.64 23.99
C GLU A 192 -4.01 39.74 24.31
N ASP A 193 -4.86 40.18 25.24
CA ASP A 193 -6.18 39.61 25.53
C ASP A 193 -7.24 40.09 24.51
N SER A 194 -6.91 40.21 23.22
CA SER A 194 -7.92 40.53 22.20
C SER A 194 -8.60 39.23 21.75
N ASP A 195 -9.90 39.12 22.03
CA ASP A 195 -10.72 37.97 21.62
C ASP A 195 -10.59 37.68 20.10
N ASP A 196 -10.35 38.74 19.29
CA ASP A 196 -10.16 38.66 17.84
C ASP A 196 -8.89 37.90 17.43
N ALA A 197 -7.78 38.08 18.13
CA ALA A 197 -6.53 37.38 17.82
C ALA A 197 -6.63 35.88 18.15
N VAL A 198 -7.31 35.55 19.25
CA VAL A 198 -7.56 34.17 19.68
C VAL A 198 -8.48 33.45 18.69
N LEU A 199 -9.58 34.10 18.28
CA LEU A 199 -10.49 33.56 17.25
C LEU A 199 -9.74 33.28 15.95
N ARG A 200 -8.95 34.25 15.46
CA ARG A 200 -8.15 34.10 14.25
C ARG A 200 -7.15 32.94 14.34
N ALA A 201 -6.53 32.71 15.50
CA ALA A 201 -5.60 31.60 15.70
C ALA A 201 -6.31 30.24 15.53
N TYR A 202 -7.50 30.08 16.11
CA TYR A 202 -8.29 28.86 15.94
C TYR A 202 -8.77 28.67 14.50
N GLU A 203 -9.20 29.73 13.82
CA GLU A 203 -9.61 29.68 12.41
C GLU A 203 -8.46 29.22 11.48
N LEU A 204 -7.21 29.53 11.84
CA LEU A 204 -6.03 29.11 11.11
C LEU A 204 -5.50 27.73 11.52
N GLY A 205 -6.14 27.06 12.48
CA GLY A 205 -5.81 25.68 12.88
C GLY A 205 -4.92 25.55 14.12
N ALA A 206 -4.78 26.58 14.95
CA ALA A 206 -4.08 26.44 16.23
C ALA A 206 -4.80 25.44 17.16
N SER A 207 -4.03 24.59 17.83
CA SER A 207 -4.55 23.58 18.76
C SER A 207 -4.95 24.18 20.10
N ASP A 208 -4.21 25.19 20.56
CA ASP A 208 -4.48 25.91 21.80
C ASP A 208 -3.75 27.26 21.80
N TYR A 209 -3.90 28.02 22.88
CA TYR A 209 -3.32 29.33 23.05
C TYR A 209 -2.84 29.58 24.50
N ILE A 210 -1.71 30.28 24.66
CA ILE A 210 -1.11 30.65 25.95
C ILE A 210 -0.94 32.17 26.04
N ASN A 211 -1.56 32.75 27.08
CA ASN A 211 -1.41 34.16 27.43
C ASN A 211 -0.15 34.43 28.25
N ARG A 212 0.43 35.62 28.05
CA ARG A 212 1.41 36.22 28.96
C ARG A 212 0.71 37.02 30.08
N PRO A 213 1.25 37.05 31.31
CA PRO A 213 2.49 36.41 31.77
C PRO A 213 2.35 34.89 31.94
N PHE A 214 3.45 34.16 31.73
CA PHE A 214 3.45 32.70 31.78
C PHE A 214 3.32 32.15 33.21
N ASP A 215 2.25 31.39 33.50
CA ASP A 215 2.17 30.52 34.69
C ASP A 215 2.72 29.13 34.32
N SER A 216 3.81 28.73 34.97
CA SER A 216 4.49 27.44 34.71
C SER A 216 3.55 26.23 34.80
N ARG A 217 2.58 26.23 35.73
CA ARG A 217 1.62 25.12 35.88
C ARG A 217 0.65 25.07 34.71
N VAL A 218 0.20 26.24 34.23
CA VAL A 218 -0.69 26.35 33.08
C VAL A 218 0.02 25.91 31.81
N VAL A 219 1.23 26.42 31.56
CA VAL A 219 2.05 26.07 30.38
C VAL A 219 2.32 24.57 30.35
N ARG A 220 2.87 24.00 31.43
CA ARG A 220 3.13 22.54 31.52
C ARG A 220 1.88 21.72 31.26
N ARG A 221 0.75 22.11 31.85
CA ARG A 221 -0.51 21.35 31.72
C ARG A 221 -1.07 21.41 30.30
N ARG A 222 -1.04 22.58 29.64
CA ARG A 222 -1.50 22.75 28.26
C ARG A 222 -0.62 21.96 27.30
N VAL A 223 0.70 22.14 27.37
CA VAL A 223 1.70 21.40 26.57
C VAL A 223 1.49 19.88 26.71
N SER A 224 1.46 19.36 27.95
CA SER A 224 1.29 17.93 28.22
C SER A 224 -0.05 17.38 27.71
N ASN A 225 -1.15 18.11 27.92
CA ASN A 225 -2.47 17.69 27.46
C ASN A 225 -2.56 17.63 25.92
N THR A 226 -2.02 18.64 25.25
CA THR A 226 -2.03 18.74 23.78
C THR A 226 -1.17 17.65 23.15
N ILE A 227 0.06 17.45 23.64
CA ILE A 227 0.93 16.35 23.18
C ILE A 227 0.23 15.01 23.36
N ARG A 228 -0.37 14.76 24.53
CA ARG A 228 -1.08 13.50 24.81
C ARG A 228 -2.30 13.29 23.90
N LEU A 229 -3.03 14.36 23.56
CA LEU A 229 -4.18 14.30 22.66
C LEU A 229 -3.74 13.87 21.26
N TYR A 230 -2.75 14.55 20.69
CA TYR A 230 -2.26 14.27 19.34
C TYR A 230 -1.54 12.92 19.25
N ALA A 231 -0.80 12.51 20.29
CA ALA A 231 -0.22 11.17 20.36
C ALA A 231 -1.30 10.07 20.34
N LYS A 232 -2.42 10.27 21.03
CA LYS A 232 -3.57 9.34 20.98
C LYS A 232 -4.23 9.32 19.62
N GLN A 233 -4.43 10.47 18.98
CA GLN A 233 -5.01 10.59 17.65
C GLN A 233 -4.14 9.87 16.60
N ARG A 234 -2.83 10.16 16.58
CA ARG A 234 -1.86 9.49 15.69
C ARG A 234 -1.89 7.97 15.88
N ARG A 235 -1.93 7.50 17.14
CA ARG A 235 -2.03 6.06 17.44
C ARG A 235 -3.32 5.45 16.90
N LEU A 236 -4.46 6.12 17.07
CA LEU A 236 -5.75 5.62 16.58
C LEU A 236 -5.76 5.53 15.05
N THR A 237 -5.31 6.58 14.36
CA THR A 237 -5.20 6.59 12.89
C THR A 237 -4.31 5.44 12.41
N ASN A 238 -3.14 5.25 13.03
CA ASN A 238 -2.23 4.16 12.67
C ASN A 238 -2.86 2.78 12.87
N LEU A 239 -3.59 2.56 13.98
CA LEU A 239 -4.27 1.29 14.25
C LEU A 239 -5.39 1.03 13.21
N LEU A 240 -6.14 2.06 12.84
CA LEU A 240 -7.18 1.94 11.81
C LEU A 240 -6.59 1.61 10.45
N SER A 241 -5.53 2.31 10.04
CA SER A 241 -4.81 2.02 8.79
C SER A 241 -4.23 0.60 8.80
N GLN A 242 -3.67 0.15 9.92
CA GLN A 242 -3.15 -1.21 10.05
C GLN A 242 -4.27 -2.25 9.95
N GLN A 243 -5.37 -2.08 10.69
CA GLN A 243 -6.51 -2.99 10.64
C GLN A 243 -7.15 -3.04 9.25
N TYR A 244 -7.26 -1.89 8.57
CA TYR A 244 -7.75 -1.81 7.21
C TYR A 244 -6.85 -2.62 6.26
N ASN A 245 -5.53 -2.40 6.31
CA ASN A 245 -4.58 -3.12 5.47
C ASN A 245 -4.54 -4.62 5.77
N GLU A 246 -4.61 -5.02 7.04
CA GLU A 246 -4.70 -6.43 7.44
C GLU A 246 -5.99 -7.07 6.92
N ARG A 247 -7.13 -6.36 6.99
CA ARG A 247 -8.39 -6.85 6.46
C ARG A 247 -8.35 -7.04 4.95
N VAL A 248 -7.81 -6.08 4.21
CA VAL A 248 -7.63 -6.18 2.75
C VAL A 248 -6.69 -7.35 2.41
N LYS A 249 -5.55 -7.48 3.12
CA LYS A 249 -4.60 -8.59 2.91
C LYS A 249 -5.24 -9.95 3.17
N ASN A 250 -6.00 -10.08 4.26
CA ASN A 250 -6.68 -11.33 4.60
C ASN A 250 -7.79 -11.69 3.60
N SER A 251 -8.57 -10.70 3.15
CA SER A 251 -9.57 -10.90 2.10
C SER A 251 -8.93 -11.35 0.78
N ARG A 252 -7.82 -10.72 0.38
CA ARG A 252 -7.07 -11.13 -0.82
C ARG A 252 -6.53 -12.55 -0.70
N MET A 253 -5.92 -12.89 0.43
CA MET A 253 -5.42 -14.25 0.69
C MET A 253 -6.51 -15.32 0.55
N LEU A 254 -7.72 -15.07 1.06
CA LEU A 254 -8.83 -16.01 0.94
C LEU A 254 -9.28 -16.18 -0.51
N ILE A 255 -9.31 -15.10 -1.29
CA ILE A 255 -9.65 -15.14 -2.72
C ILE A 255 -8.58 -15.90 -3.50
N ASP A 256 -7.29 -15.66 -3.21
CA ASP A 256 -6.18 -16.40 -3.83
C ASP A 256 -6.26 -17.91 -3.53
N ILE A 257 -6.63 -18.30 -2.30
CA ILE A 257 -6.84 -19.70 -1.94
C ILE A 257 -8.03 -20.30 -2.71
N MET A 258 -9.16 -19.59 -2.80
CA MET A 258 -10.33 -20.05 -3.55
C MET A 258 -10.02 -20.22 -5.04
N ALA A 259 -9.33 -19.23 -5.62
CA ALA A 259 -8.83 -19.28 -6.98
C ALA A 259 -7.92 -20.49 -7.22
N GLY A 260 -6.95 -20.74 -6.33
CA GLY A 260 -6.07 -21.91 -6.43
C GLY A 260 -6.83 -23.25 -6.35
N VAL A 261 -7.88 -23.34 -5.53
CA VAL A 261 -8.75 -24.54 -5.47
C VAL A 261 -9.50 -24.76 -6.78
N MET A 262 -9.98 -23.68 -7.42
CA MET A 262 -10.64 -23.76 -8.72
C MET A 262 -9.66 -24.20 -9.82
N GLU A 263 -8.46 -23.62 -9.87
CA GLU A 263 -7.42 -23.96 -10.85
C GLU A 263 -7.00 -25.44 -10.75
N LEU A 264 -6.82 -25.95 -9.52
CA LEU A 264 -6.49 -27.37 -9.26
C LEU A 264 -7.53 -28.32 -9.84
N ARG A 265 -8.81 -27.94 -9.81
CA ARG A 265 -9.91 -28.76 -10.33
C ARG A 265 -10.06 -28.65 -11.85
N ASN A 266 -9.77 -27.48 -12.42
CA ASN A 266 -9.89 -27.20 -13.85
C ASN A 266 -8.71 -27.72 -14.68
N GLY A 267 -7.63 -28.19 -14.04
CA GLY A 267 -6.39 -28.55 -14.74
C GLY A 267 -5.72 -27.34 -15.42
N GLU A 268 -6.02 -26.13 -14.93
CA GLU A 268 -5.44 -24.87 -15.37
C GLU A 268 -4.10 -24.62 -14.64
N SER A 269 -3.23 -23.81 -15.24
CA SER A 269 -1.95 -23.47 -14.59
C SER A 269 -2.20 -22.62 -13.35
N GLY A 270 -1.39 -22.80 -12.29
CA GLY A 270 -1.49 -22.05 -11.02
C GLY A 270 -1.22 -20.52 -11.09
N ARG A 271 -1.27 -19.94 -12.30
CA ARG A 271 -1.02 -18.52 -12.60
C ARG A 271 -2.16 -17.90 -13.41
N HIS A 272 -3.14 -18.68 -13.84
CA HIS A 272 -4.21 -18.24 -14.74
C HIS A 272 -5.01 -17.10 -14.12
N VAL A 273 -5.45 -17.26 -12.88
CA VAL A 273 -6.21 -16.24 -12.15
C VAL A 273 -5.37 -14.98 -11.92
N THR A 274 -4.10 -15.14 -11.50
CA THR A 274 -3.21 -13.98 -11.30
C THR A 274 -2.93 -13.23 -12.60
N ASN A 275 -2.83 -13.94 -13.73
CA ASN A 275 -2.64 -13.32 -15.04
C ASN A 275 -3.90 -12.53 -15.44
N ILE A 276 -5.09 -13.12 -15.29
CA ILE A 276 -6.36 -12.43 -15.58
C ILE A 276 -6.51 -11.17 -14.73
N GLU A 277 -6.20 -11.23 -13.42
CA GLU A 277 -6.25 -10.06 -12.53
C GLU A 277 -5.38 -8.92 -13.08
N LYS A 278 -4.11 -9.21 -13.40
CA LYS A 278 -3.15 -8.23 -13.92
C LYS A 278 -3.56 -7.67 -15.28
N LEU A 279 -4.01 -8.53 -16.18
CA LEU A 279 -4.51 -8.13 -17.51
C LEU A 279 -5.72 -7.21 -17.37
N THR A 280 -6.65 -7.55 -16.48
CA THR A 280 -7.86 -6.77 -16.20
C THR A 280 -7.48 -5.39 -15.67
N GLU A 281 -6.55 -5.30 -14.72
CA GLU A 281 -6.06 -4.04 -14.16
C GLU A 281 -5.42 -3.15 -15.23
N LEU A 282 -4.53 -3.71 -16.07
CA LEU A 282 -3.88 -2.99 -17.16
C LEU A 282 -4.89 -2.47 -18.18
N LEU A 283 -5.80 -3.33 -18.65
CA LEU A 283 -6.80 -2.96 -19.65
C LEU A 283 -7.77 -1.89 -19.12
N LEU A 284 -8.23 -1.99 -17.87
CA LEU A 284 -9.06 -0.96 -17.25
C LEU A 284 -8.32 0.37 -17.14
N GLY A 285 -7.02 0.34 -16.84
CA GLY A 285 -6.18 1.52 -16.76
C GLY A 285 -6.19 2.35 -18.03
N TYR A 286 -5.99 1.69 -19.16
CA TYR A 286 -5.98 2.33 -20.47
C TYR A 286 -7.38 2.68 -20.99
N LEU A 287 -8.36 1.83 -20.69
CA LEU A 287 -9.75 2.07 -21.06
C LEU A 287 -10.28 3.38 -20.47
N VAL A 288 -10.04 3.64 -19.18
CA VAL A 288 -10.48 4.88 -18.51
C VAL A 288 -9.75 6.11 -19.08
N GLN A 289 -8.49 5.97 -19.49
CA GLN A 289 -7.74 7.06 -20.11
C GLN A 289 -8.23 7.39 -21.52
N ARG A 290 -8.60 6.39 -22.32
CA ARG A 290 -9.11 6.59 -23.69
C ARG A 290 -10.59 6.94 -23.73
N SER A 291 -11.38 6.46 -22.78
CA SER A 291 -12.82 6.67 -22.78
C SER A 291 -13.19 8.03 -22.19
N GLY A 292 -13.95 8.82 -22.93
CA GLY A 292 -14.56 10.05 -22.40
C GLY A 292 -15.83 9.80 -21.57
N THR A 293 -16.34 8.56 -21.54
CA THR A 293 -17.64 8.21 -20.95
C THR A 293 -17.55 7.19 -19.82
N ILE A 294 -16.51 6.35 -19.79
CA ILE A 294 -16.30 5.36 -18.74
C ILE A 294 -15.45 6.00 -17.65
N SER A 295 -16.08 6.30 -16.52
CA SER A 295 -15.41 6.78 -15.32
C SER A 295 -15.37 5.65 -14.30
N LEU A 296 -14.17 5.11 -14.06
CA LEU A 296 -13.91 4.18 -12.96
C LEU A 296 -12.75 4.73 -12.14
N ASP A 297 -12.92 4.82 -10.82
CA ASP A 297 -11.84 5.24 -9.93
C ASP A 297 -10.83 4.10 -9.66
N ASN A 298 -9.77 4.39 -8.91
CA ASN A 298 -8.74 3.39 -8.59
C ASN A 298 -9.28 2.22 -7.76
N GLU A 299 -10.24 2.47 -6.89
CA GLU A 299 -10.84 1.45 -6.01
C GLU A 299 -11.74 0.51 -6.81
N GLU A 300 -12.58 1.05 -7.71
CA GLU A 300 -13.43 0.28 -8.61
C GLU A 300 -12.58 -0.61 -9.53
N ARG A 301 -11.51 -0.07 -10.14
CA ARG A 301 -10.63 -0.87 -11.01
C ARG A 301 -9.96 -2.01 -10.24
N SER A 302 -9.47 -1.74 -9.03
CA SER A 302 -8.85 -2.75 -8.16
C SER A 302 -9.88 -3.81 -7.76
N THR A 303 -11.13 -3.40 -7.51
CA THR A 303 -12.22 -4.31 -7.16
C THR A 303 -12.63 -5.22 -8.32
N ILE A 304 -12.71 -4.68 -9.55
CA ILE A 304 -13.00 -5.46 -10.76
C ILE A 304 -11.87 -6.47 -11.04
N ALA A 305 -10.60 -6.03 -10.91
CA ALA A 305 -9.46 -6.92 -11.06
C ALA A 305 -9.52 -8.09 -10.06
N LEU A 306 -9.78 -7.80 -8.78
CA LEU A 306 -9.94 -8.83 -7.75
C LEU A 306 -11.15 -9.75 -8.03
N ALA A 307 -12.27 -9.20 -8.49
CA ALA A 307 -13.47 -9.96 -8.84
C ALA A 307 -13.26 -10.93 -10.02
N SER A 308 -12.33 -10.62 -10.92
CA SER A 308 -12.02 -11.46 -12.09
C SER A 308 -11.56 -12.87 -11.70
N ALA A 309 -10.99 -13.05 -10.51
CA ALA A 309 -10.61 -14.35 -9.96
C ALA A 309 -11.78 -15.34 -9.83
N LEU A 310 -13.02 -14.82 -9.73
CA LEU A 310 -14.22 -15.62 -9.52
C LEU A 310 -15.02 -15.88 -10.80
N HIS A 311 -14.51 -15.46 -11.97
CA HIS A 311 -15.25 -15.59 -13.24
C HIS A 311 -15.73 -17.01 -13.52
N ASP A 312 -14.92 -18.00 -13.13
CA ASP A 312 -15.14 -19.42 -13.39
C ASP A 312 -15.66 -20.21 -12.18
N ILE A 313 -16.13 -19.55 -11.12
CA ILE A 313 -16.53 -20.23 -9.87
C ILE A 313 -17.61 -21.30 -10.08
N GLY A 314 -18.48 -21.12 -11.06
CA GLY A 314 -19.51 -22.10 -11.38
C GLY A 314 -18.98 -23.39 -12.01
N LYS A 315 -17.72 -23.44 -12.48
CA LYS A 315 -17.10 -24.69 -12.94
C LYS A 315 -17.10 -25.74 -11.84
N MET A 316 -17.15 -25.35 -10.55
CA MET A 316 -17.29 -26.23 -9.38
C MET A 316 -18.46 -27.23 -9.47
N SER A 317 -19.52 -26.93 -10.22
CA SER A 317 -20.67 -27.83 -10.39
C SER A 317 -20.70 -28.58 -11.72
N ILE A 318 -19.71 -28.38 -12.59
CA ILE A 318 -19.59 -29.12 -13.85
C ILE A 318 -18.92 -30.46 -13.58
N ASP A 319 -19.47 -31.56 -14.10
CA ASP A 319 -18.92 -32.91 -13.93
C ASP A 319 -17.48 -33.01 -14.45
N ASP A 320 -16.60 -33.69 -13.71
CA ASP A 320 -15.17 -33.82 -14.04
C ASP A 320 -14.95 -34.48 -15.41
N ALA A 321 -15.84 -35.38 -15.84
CA ALA A 321 -15.75 -36.02 -17.16
C ALA A 321 -15.99 -35.05 -18.32
N ILE A 322 -16.74 -33.96 -18.08
CA ILE A 322 -16.95 -32.87 -19.04
C ILE A 322 -15.84 -31.83 -18.88
N LEU A 323 -15.57 -31.39 -17.64
CA LEU A 323 -14.60 -30.35 -17.33
C LEU A 323 -13.19 -30.71 -17.79
N ASN A 324 -12.75 -31.94 -17.53
CA ASN A 324 -11.39 -32.41 -17.82
C ASN A 324 -11.33 -33.32 -19.05
N LYS A 325 -12.33 -33.29 -19.94
CA LYS A 325 -12.38 -34.16 -21.11
C LYS A 325 -11.15 -33.99 -22.02
N PRO A 326 -10.41 -35.05 -22.36
CA PRO A 326 -9.27 -34.97 -23.27
C PRO A 326 -9.74 -34.87 -24.73
N GLY A 327 -10.12 -33.67 -25.15
CA GLY A 327 -10.54 -33.39 -26.52
C GLY A 327 -11.67 -32.36 -26.62
N ARG A 328 -12.30 -32.29 -27.79
CA ARG A 328 -13.46 -31.40 -28.00
C ARG A 328 -14.71 -31.95 -27.29
N LEU A 329 -15.45 -31.05 -26.66
CA LEU A 329 -16.78 -31.34 -26.13
C LEU A 329 -17.76 -31.62 -27.28
N THR A 330 -18.72 -32.52 -27.05
CA THR A 330 -19.89 -32.64 -27.94
C THR A 330 -20.78 -31.40 -27.79
N PRO A 331 -21.71 -31.13 -28.72
CA PRO A 331 -22.65 -30.03 -28.59
C PRO A 331 -23.42 -30.06 -27.25
N GLU A 332 -23.85 -31.25 -26.82
CA GLU A 332 -24.60 -31.45 -25.57
C GLU A 332 -23.73 -31.19 -24.34
N GLU A 333 -22.49 -31.68 -24.34
CA GLU A 333 -21.52 -31.41 -23.28
C GLU A 333 -21.15 -29.92 -23.22
N PHE A 334 -21.08 -29.24 -24.37
CA PHE A 334 -20.85 -27.81 -24.44
C PHE A 334 -22.03 -27.02 -23.87
N GLU A 335 -23.28 -27.44 -24.14
CA GLU A 335 -24.46 -26.83 -23.48
C GLU A 335 -24.39 -26.96 -21.95
N ILE A 336 -23.92 -28.10 -21.43
CA ILE A 336 -23.68 -28.27 -19.98
C ILE A 336 -22.55 -27.35 -19.51
N MET A 337 -21.42 -27.30 -20.23
CA MET A 337 -20.28 -26.45 -19.88
C MET A 337 -20.69 -24.98 -19.77
N LYS A 338 -21.51 -24.46 -20.71
CA LYS A 338 -21.98 -23.07 -20.67
C LYS A 338 -22.74 -22.70 -19.40
N THR A 339 -23.30 -23.68 -18.67
CA THR A 339 -24.04 -23.42 -17.43
C THR A 339 -23.15 -22.94 -16.28
N HIS A 340 -21.83 -23.06 -16.36
CA HIS A 340 -20.94 -22.54 -15.31
C HIS A 340 -21.14 -21.04 -15.06
N THR A 341 -21.50 -20.26 -16.09
CA THR A 341 -21.75 -18.83 -15.94
C THR A 341 -22.98 -18.55 -15.07
N THR A 342 -24.09 -19.23 -15.34
CA THR A 342 -25.34 -19.06 -14.58
C THR A 342 -25.26 -19.69 -13.20
N ILE A 343 -24.59 -20.84 -13.07
CA ILE A 343 -24.34 -21.49 -11.78
C ILE A 343 -23.47 -20.59 -10.91
N GLY A 344 -22.36 -20.07 -11.43
CA GLY A 344 -21.45 -19.19 -10.68
C GLY A 344 -22.13 -17.91 -10.23
N ALA A 345 -22.90 -17.29 -11.13
CA ALA A 345 -23.72 -16.12 -10.82
C ALA A 345 -24.74 -16.41 -9.70
N ASN A 346 -25.43 -17.54 -9.75
CA ASN A 346 -26.40 -17.94 -8.72
C ASN A 346 -25.72 -18.25 -7.38
N MET A 347 -24.57 -18.94 -7.38
CA MET A 347 -23.78 -19.19 -6.17
C MET A 347 -23.40 -17.89 -5.48
N LEU A 348 -22.94 -16.89 -6.25
CA LEU A 348 -22.57 -15.58 -5.71
C LEU A 348 -23.78 -14.83 -5.13
N LEU A 349 -24.96 -14.93 -5.74
CA LEU A 349 -26.19 -14.36 -5.18
C LEU A 349 -26.62 -15.06 -3.88
N GLU A 350 -26.60 -16.39 -3.85
CA GLU A 350 -27.05 -17.17 -2.69
C GLU A 350 -26.11 -17.02 -1.50
N LEU A 351 -24.81 -17.27 -1.71
CA LEU A 351 -23.78 -17.19 -0.67
C LEU A 351 -23.49 -15.74 -0.26
N GLY A 352 -23.62 -14.81 -1.20
CA GLY A 352 -23.39 -13.38 -0.99
C GLY A 352 -24.63 -12.59 -0.55
N SER A 353 -25.77 -13.25 -0.29
CA SER A 353 -27.04 -12.58 0.04
C SER A 353 -26.96 -11.64 1.25
N HIS A 354 -26.08 -11.92 2.21
CA HIS A 354 -25.80 -11.05 3.36
C HIS A 354 -24.85 -9.88 3.07
N HIS A 355 -24.33 -9.79 1.84
CA HIS A 355 -23.39 -8.79 1.35
C HIS A 355 -23.99 -7.96 0.21
N ALA A 356 -25.32 -7.84 0.15
CA ALA A 356 -26.00 -6.96 -0.80
C ALA A 356 -25.49 -5.50 -0.71
N GLY A 357 -25.17 -4.90 -1.85
CA GLY A 357 -24.55 -3.56 -1.95
C GLY A 357 -23.03 -3.54 -1.81
N ASN A 358 -22.36 -4.70 -1.80
CA ASN A 358 -20.91 -4.79 -1.87
C ASN A 358 -20.44 -4.80 -3.33
N ALA A 359 -19.63 -3.81 -3.72
CA ALA A 359 -19.11 -3.65 -5.08
C ALA A 359 -18.37 -4.91 -5.60
N LEU A 360 -17.59 -5.59 -4.75
CA LEU A 360 -16.89 -6.83 -5.14
C LEU A 360 -17.87 -7.92 -5.54
N MET A 361 -18.96 -8.09 -4.78
CA MET A 361 -19.99 -9.09 -5.09
C MET A 361 -20.75 -8.76 -6.38
N GLU A 362 -21.06 -7.47 -6.59
CA GLU A 362 -21.74 -7.01 -7.81
C GLU A 362 -20.87 -7.26 -9.04
N TYR A 363 -19.60 -6.89 -9.02
CA TYR A 363 -18.70 -7.15 -10.14
C TYR A 363 -18.44 -8.65 -10.32
N ALA A 364 -18.23 -9.41 -9.25
CA ALA A 364 -18.05 -10.86 -9.35
C ALA A 364 -19.25 -11.54 -10.01
N TYR A 365 -20.48 -11.12 -9.66
CA TYR A 365 -21.71 -11.61 -10.29
C TYR A 365 -21.74 -11.27 -11.78
N GLN A 366 -21.50 -10.01 -12.15
CA GLN A 366 -21.51 -9.56 -13.54
C GLN A 366 -20.49 -10.33 -14.38
N ILE A 367 -19.27 -10.49 -13.85
CA ILE A 367 -18.18 -11.21 -14.51
C ILE A 367 -18.54 -12.69 -14.66
N ALA A 368 -18.90 -13.38 -13.58
CA ALA A 368 -19.22 -14.80 -13.62
C ALA A 368 -20.37 -15.09 -14.59
N ARG A 369 -21.39 -14.23 -14.63
CA ARG A 369 -22.53 -14.41 -15.52
C ARG A 369 -22.19 -14.11 -16.99
N TRP A 370 -21.42 -13.07 -17.27
CA TRP A 370 -21.37 -12.47 -18.62
C TRP A 370 -19.99 -12.39 -19.26
N HIS A 371 -18.93 -12.93 -18.65
CA HIS A 371 -17.60 -12.92 -19.27
C HIS A 371 -17.51 -13.72 -20.59
N HIS A 372 -18.52 -14.53 -20.93
CA HIS A 372 -18.67 -15.20 -22.23
C HIS A 372 -19.71 -14.57 -23.16
N GLU A 373 -20.28 -13.42 -22.78
CA GLU A 373 -21.05 -12.61 -23.71
C GLU A 373 -20.13 -12.04 -24.80
N ARG A 374 -20.68 -11.86 -26.00
CA ARG A 374 -19.95 -11.32 -27.16
C ARG A 374 -20.57 -10.01 -27.56
N TRP A 375 -19.75 -9.04 -27.93
CA TRP A 375 -20.19 -7.69 -28.29
C TRP A 375 -21.24 -7.68 -29.43
N ASP A 376 -21.25 -8.72 -30.28
CA ASP A 376 -22.21 -8.90 -31.37
C ASP A 376 -23.55 -9.55 -30.96
N GLY A 377 -23.73 -9.92 -29.69
CA GLY A 377 -24.92 -10.62 -29.17
C GLY A 377 -24.94 -12.12 -29.42
N LYS A 378 -23.84 -12.72 -29.89
CA LYS A 378 -23.75 -14.17 -30.17
C LYS A 378 -23.12 -14.96 -29.01
N GLY A 379 -22.92 -14.30 -27.87
CA GLY A 379 -22.41 -14.92 -26.66
C GLY A 379 -23.48 -15.66 -25.87
N TYR A 380 -23.15 -15.98 -24.63
CA TYR A 380 -24.05 -16.65 -23.68
C TYR A 380 -23.76 -16.15 -22.27
N PRO A 381 -24.69 -16.32 -21.30
CA PRO A 381 -25.95 -17.06 -21.36
C PRO A 381 -27.16 -16.29 -21.89
N ASP A 382 -27.14 -14.96 -21.88
CA ASP A 382 -28.32 -14.11 -22.09
C ASP A 382 -28.34 -13.45 -23.48
N GLY A 383 -27.22 -13.46 -24.21
CA GLY A 383 -27.12 -12.92 -25.57
C GLY A 383 -27.08 -11.40 -25.62
N LEU A 384 -26.50 -10.78 -24.58
CA LEU A 384 -26.36 -9.33 -24.44
C LEU A 384 -25.51 -8.76 -25.57
N LYS A 385 -25.84 -7.54 -26.03
CA LYS A 385 -25.16 -6.91 -27.16
C LYS A 385 -24.60 -5.53 -26.81
N GLY A 386 -23.38 -5.26 -27.24
CA GLY A 386 -22.76 -3.95 -27.05
C GLY A 386 -22.65 -3.56 -25.58
N ASP A 387 -23.07 -2.33 -25.28
CA ASP A 387 -23.04 -1.75 -23.93
C ASP A 387 -24.05 -2.37 -22.95
N GLU A 388 -24.89 -3.32 -23.38
CA GLU A 388 -25.71 -4.12 -22.46
C GLU A 388 -24.86 -5.06 -21.61
N ILE A 389 -23.67 -5.44 -22.10
CA ILE A 389 -22.69 -6.24 -21.34
C ILE A 389 -21.98 -5.29 -20.37
N PRO A 390 -21.93 -5.56 -19.06
CA PRO A 390 -21.20 -4.70 -18.14
C PRO A 390 -19.71 -4.62 -18.46
N ILE A 391 -19.11 -3.45 -18.27
CA ILE A 391 -17.72 -3.22 -18.66
C ILE A 391 -16.73 -4.18 -17.98
N ALA A 392 -17.00 -4.55 -16.71
CA ALA A 392 -16.22 -5.54 -15.99
C ALA A 392 -16.18 -6.90 -16.72
N ALA A 393 -17.34 -7.39 -17.18
CA ALA A 393 -17.43 -8.64 -17.93
C ALA A 393 -16.76 -8.53 -19.31
N GLN A 394 -16.89 -7.40 -20.02
CA GLN A 394 -16.24 -7.18 -21.31
C GLN A 394 -14.70 -7.24 -21.19
N VAL A 395 -14.13 -6.58 -20.17
CA VAL A 395 -12.68 -6.57 -19.95
C VAL A 395 -12.17 -7.96 -19.58
N VAL A 396 -12.84 -8.63 -18.65
CA VAL A 396 -12.44 -9.98 -18.22
C VAL A 396 -12.55 -10.99 -19.37
N SER A 397 -13.54 -10.85 -20.26
CA SER A 397 -13.66 -11.67 -21.47
C SER A 397 -12.41 -11.61 -22.36
N VAL A 398 -11.86 -10.40 -22.57
CA VAL A 398 -10.63 -10.21 -23.35
C VAL A 398 -9.42 -10.80 -22.61
N ALA A 399 -9.33 -10.57 -21.30
CA ALA A 399 -8.24 -11.07 -20.46
C ALA A 399 -8.21 -12.62 -20.42
N ASP A 400 -9.37 -13.26 -20.21
CA ASP A 400 -9.51 -14.72 -20.19
C ASP A 400 -9.14 -15.34 -21.54
N VAL A 401 -9.64 -14.79 -22.64
CA VAL A 401 -9.31 -15.27 -23.99
C VAL A 401 -7.82 -15.14 -24.28
N TYR A 402 -7.20 -14.02 -23.92
CA TYR A 402 -5.77 -13.84 -24.09
C TYR A 402 -4.96 -14.85 -23.27
N ASP A 403 -5.29 -15.04 -21.99
CA ASP A 403 -4.60 -16.02 -21.14
C ASP A 403 -4.82 -17.45 -21.66
N ALA A 404 -6.03 -17.80 -22.11
CA ALA A 404 -6.34 -19.11 -22.70
C ALA A 404 -5.57 -19.41 -23.99
N LEU A 405 -5.15 -18.38 -24.75
CA LEU A 405 -4.31 -18.55 -25.94
C LEU A 405 -2.84 -18.71 -25.57
N THR A 406 -2.35 -17.95 -24.60
CA THR A 406 -0.92 -17.80 -24.27
C THR A 406 -0.44 -18.72 -23.14
N SER A 407 -1.36 -19.32 -22.38
CA SER A 407 -1.06 -20.29 -21.33
C SER A 407 -0.95 -21.72 -21.87
N VAL A 408 -0.02 -22.49 -21.32
CA VAL A 408 0.09 -23.94 -21.56
C VAL A 408 -1.06 -24.66 -20.86
N ARG A 409 -1.80 -25.51 -21.58
CA ARG A 409 -2.88 -26.34 -21.02
C ARG A 409 -2.62 -27.81 -21.32
N VAL A 410 -3.23 -28.72 -20.55
CA VAL A 410 -3.08 -30.18 -20.70
C VAL A 410 -3.26 -30.69 -22.14
N TYR A 411 -4.08 -29.97 -22.94
CA TYR A 411 -4.45 -30.36 -24.30
C TYR A 411 -3.94 -29.41 -25.40
N LYS A 412 -3.18 -28.36 -25.06
CA LYS A 412 -2.80 -27.31 -26.01
C LYS A 412 -1.51 -26.60 -25.61
N ASP A 413 -0.57 -26.50 -26.55
CA ASP A 413 0.64 -25.68 -26.42
C ASP A 413 0.29 -24.18 -26.44
N ALA A 414 1.10 -23.38 -25.75
CA ALA A 414 0.97 -21.92 -25.71
C ALA A 414 1.17 -21.32 -27.12
N ILE A 415 0.28 -20.41 -27.51
CA ILE A 415 0.41 -19.62 -28.73
C ILE A 415 1.32 -18.42 -28.45
N PRO A 416 2.29 -18.09 -29.35
CA PRO A 416 3.12 -16.90 -29.19
C PRO A 416 2.31 -15.62 -29.02
N HIS A 417 2.82 -14.69 -28.20
CA HIS A 417 2.16 -13.42 -27.87
C HIS A 417 1.59 -12.68 -29.09
N GLU A 418 2.43 -12.42 -30.09
CA GLU A 418 2.06 -11.68 -31.30
C GLU A 418 0.93 -12.38 -32.08
N GLU A 419 0.99 -13.71 -32.17
CA GLU A 419 -0.04 -14.51 -32.84
C GLU A 419 -1.36 -14.49 -32.06
N ALA A 420 -1.31 -14.59 -30.73
CA ALA A 420 -2.50 -14.51 -29.88
C ALA A 420 -3.22 -13.16 -30.01
N ILE A 421 -2.47 -12.05 -29.99
CA ILE A 421 -3.02 -10.70 -30.22
C ILE A 421 -3.69 -10.63 -31.59
N GLN A 422 -3.02 -11.09 -32.66
CA GLN A 422 -3.59 -11.04 -34.00
C GLN A 422 -4.86 -11.90 -34.12
N MET A 423 -4.90 -13.06 -33.46
CA MET A 423 -6.11 -13.90 -33.44
C MET A 423 -7.31 -13.20 -32.80
N ILE A 424 -7.08 -12.46 -31.72
CA ILE A 424 -8.12 -11.66 -31.05
C ILE A 424 -8.58 -10.53 -31.96
N LEU A 425 -7.65 -9.78 -32.57
CA LEU A 425 -7.97 -8.66 -33.47
C LEU A 425 -8.69 -9.10 -34.75
N ASP A 426 -8.35 -10.27 -35.30
CA ASP A 426 -8.99 -10.87 -36.47
C ASP A 426 -10.41 -11.40 -36.18
N GLY A 427 -10.86 -11.37 -34.92
CA GLY A 427 -12.16 -11.88 -34.50
C GLY A 427 -12.26 -13.41 -34.47
N LYS A 428 -11.12 -14.13 -34.52
CA LYS A 428 -11.09 -15.61 -34.49
C LYS A 428 -11.56 -16.17 -33.14
N CYS A 429 -11.47 -15.37 -32.07
CA CYS A 429 -11.79 -15.76 -30.71
C CYS A 429 -13.12 -15.20 -30.19
N GLY A 430 -13.79 -14.34 -30.94
CA GLY A 430 -14.81 -13.50 -30.33
C GLY A 430 -15.04 -12.21 -31.09
N THR A 431 -16.15 -11.56 -30.79
CA THR A 431 -16.33 -10.15 -31.14
C THR A 431 -16.28 -9.39 -29.83
N PHE A 432 -15.30 -8.51 -29.67
CA PHE A 432 -15.09 -7.71 -28.48
C PHE A 432 -15.41 -6.24 -28.75
N ASN A 433 -15.52 -5.45 -27.70
CA ASN A 433 -15.66 -4.01 -27.81
C ASN A 433 -14.46 -3.42 -28.58
N PRO A 434 -14.68 -2.68 -29.68
CA PRO A 434 -13.58 -2.08 -30.46
C PRO A 434 -12.63 -1.22 -29.62
N LEU A 435 -13.15 -0.49 -28.62
CA LEU A 435 -12.32 0.32 -27.73
C LEU A 435 -11.38 -0.54 -26.87
N LEU A 436 -11.82 -1.74 -26.45
CA LEU A 436 -10.98 -2.68 -25.72
C LEU A 436 -9.91 -3.32 -26.61
N LEU A 437 -10.22 -3.57 -27.88
CA LEU A 437 -9.24 -4.07 -28.85
C LEU A 437 -8.13 -3.03 -29.10
N ASP A 438 -8.50 -1.76 -29.21
CA ASP A 438 -7.55 -0.66 -29.26
C ASP A 438 -6.66 -0.60 -28.00
N CYS A 439 -7.27 -0.72 -26.81
CA CYS A 439 -6.53 -0.76 -25.55
C CYS A 439 -5.56 -1.94 -25.52
N LEU A 440 -6.01 -3.14 -25.89
CA LEU A 440 -5.20 -4.36 -25.94
C LEU A 440 -3.98 -4.18 -26.84
N LEU A 441 -4.15 -3.59 -28.02
CA LEU A 441 -3.06 -3.32 -28.96
C LEU A 441 -2.05 -2.32 -28.37
N GLU A 442 -2.52 -1.31 -27.65
CA GLU A 442 -1.67 -0.30 -27.02
C GLU A 442 -0.85 -0.87 -25.84
N VAL A 443 -1.44 -1.79 -25.07
CA VAL A 443 -0.79 -2.39 -23.89
C VAL A 443 -0.03 -3.69 -24.18
N GLN A 444 -0.05 -4.20 -25.41
CA GLN A 444 0.46 -5.55 -25.74
C GLN A 444 1.90 -5.79 -25.23
N ASP A 445 2.79 -4.81 -25.38
CA ASP A 445 4.19 -4.93 -24.96
C ASP A 445 4.31 -4.98 -23.42
N GLN A 446 3.51 -4.18 -22.71
CA GLN A 446 3.46 -4.18 -21.25
C GLN A 446 2.87 -5.48 -20.72
N ILE A 447 1.88 -6.05 -21.41
CA ILE A 447 1.32 -7.37 -21.09
C ILE A 447 2.42 -8.42 -21.19
N ALA A 448 3.16 -8.45 -22.31
CA ALA A 448 4.23 -9.42 -22.52
C ALA A 448 5.30 -9.33 -21.41
N GLU A 449 5.71 -8.11 -21.03
CA GLU A 449 6.67 -7.90 -19.94
C GLU A 449 6.11 -8.31 -18.57
N THR A 450 4.85 -7.96 -18.28
CA THR A 450 4.20 -8.22 -16.99
C THR A 450 4.01 -9.71 -16.73
N LEU A 451 3.68 -10.48 -17.77
CA LEU A 451 3.45 -11.92 -17.68
C LEU A 451 4.76 -12.73 -17.78
N ALA A 452 5.78 -12.21 -18.47
CA ALA A 452 7.11 -12.83 -18.53
C ALA A 452 7.85 -12.80 -17.19
N ARG A 453 7.60 -11.80 -16.35
CA ARG A 453 8.16 -11.77 -14.98
C ARG A 453 7.51 -12.90 -14.16
N PRO A 454 8.30 -13.77 -13.49
CA PRO A 454 7.71 -14.70 -12.54
C PRO A 454 6.95 -13.90 -11.48
N ALA A 455 5.65 -14.18 -11.32
CA ALA A 455 4.95 -13.75 -10.13
C ALA A 455 5.70 -14.35 -8.94
N ASP A 456 5.92 -13.56 -7.88
CA ASP A 456 6.41 -14.05 -6.60
C ASP A 456 5.35 -15.00 -6.01
N VAL A 457 5.32 -16.25 -6.49
CA VAL A 457 4.40 -17.27 -6.00
C VAL A 457 5.10 -18.00 -4.87
N VAL A 458 4.50 -17.90 -3.68
CA VAL A 458 4.76 -18.79 -2.54
C VAL A 458 4.41 -20.20 -3.00
N ALA A 459 5.43 -20.99 -3.30
CA ALA A 459 5.25 -22.39 -3.64
C ALA A 459 4.67 -23.13 -2.42
N PHE A 460 3.43 -23.59 -2.51
CA PHE A 460 2.92 -24.57 -1.56
C PHE A 460 3.65 -25.90 -1.81
N PRO A 461 4.27 -26.50 -0.78
CA PRO A 461 4.96 -27.77 -0.95
C PRO A 461 3.96 -28.86 -1.32
N THR A 462 4.29 -29.60 -2.37
CA THR A 462 3.60 -30.83 -2.77
C THR A 462 3.76 -31.86 -1.65
N ILE A 463 2.64 -32.46 -1.19
CA ILE A 463 2.64 -33.62 -0.28
C ILE A 463 2.88 -34.89 -1.08
#